data_AF-A0A662AIE2-F1
#
_entry.id   AF-A0A662AIE2-F1
#
_cell.length_a   1.000
_cell.length_b   1.000
_cell.length_c   1.000
_cell.angle_alpha   90.00
_cell.angle_beta   90.00
_cell.angle_gamma   90.00
#
_symmetry.space_group_name_H-M   'P 1'
#
loop_
_entity.id
_entity.type
_entity.pdbx_description
1 polymer ?
#
loop_
_entity_poly.entity_id
_entity_poly.type
_entity_poly.pdbx_seq_one_letter_code
_entity_poly.pdbx_strand_id
1 'polypeptide(L)'
;MGSESGKDLSRLLDIKRVKPDGLYSPKIGHTVINWGSSRKPNWSGTATSRDVTILNKPEAVKKASNKLMAFEVLDNAGVSIPQFTTDMRTARYWLEDGHTIVERHTITGNSAEGVRVVNLDDETVENFLTDAPLYTKFIPKSREFRVHVFRGEVIDYREKKKVRTENRPENFNKYISSHTMGWVFCKNNIKNIDSVKSEAVKAVEALGLDFAAVDVMFYEGEAYVLEANTAPGITGSTLGNYVNTFRSFLGLPDYTFSMDSDGSNVEILNESSSPPSYGGIDVITDSYMSDRNAPLAADNSALDSGDVTLTLDRETARKLKDLLSAVS
;
A
#
# COMPACT_ATOMS: atom_id res chain seq x y z
N MET A 1 -5.32 -0.32 -9.67
CA MET A 1 -3.89 -0.17 -9.30
C MET A 1 -3.44 -1.16 -8.22
N GLY A 2 -3.94 -1.13 -6.97
CA GLY A 2 -3.48 -2.07 -5.92
C GLY A 2 -3.66 -3.57 -6.27
N SER A 3 -4.76 -3.93 -6.96
CA SER A 3 -5.01 -5.30 -7.43
C SER A 3 -4.03 -5.76 -8.51
N GLU A 4 -3.53 -4.86 -9.36
CA GLU A 4 -2.53 -5.21 -10.39
C GLU A 4 -1.15 -5.40 -9.76
N SER A 5 -0.76 -4.51 -8.84
CA SER A 5 0.48 -4.68 -8.09
C SER A 5 0.54 -6.02 -7.34
N GLY A 6 -0.58 -6.46 -6.74
CA GLY A 6 -0.67 -7.79 -6.13
C GLY A 6 -0.51 -8.93 -7.14
N LYS A 7 -1.00 -8.78 -8.37
CA LYS A 7 -0.81 -9.77 -9.46
C LYS A 7 0.65 -9.84 -9.87
N ASP A 8 1.27 -8.70 -10.15
CA ASP A 8 2.66 -8.64 -10.60
C ASP A 8 3.62 -9.14 -9.53
N LEU A 9 3.40 -8.74 -8.27
CA LEU A 9 4.15 -9.27 -7.14
C LEU A 9 4.02 -10.79 -7.05
N SER A 10 2.79 -11.31 -7.21
CA SER A 10 2.55 -12.75 -7.14
C SER A 10 3.27 -13.52 -8.25
N ARG A 11 3.26 -12.97 -9.47
CA ARG A 11 3.91 -13.54 -10.63
C ARG A 11 5.43 -13.56 -10.48
N LEU A 12 6.03 -12.45 -10.06
CA LEU A 12 7.50 -12.35 -9.95
C LEU A 12 8.06 -13.18 -8.80
N LEU A 13 7.34 -13.29 -7.69
CA LEU A 13 7.77 -14.15 -6.59
C LEU A 13 7.54 -15.65 -6.87
N ASP A 14 6.82 -16.02 -7.94
CA ASP A 14 6.30 -17.36 -8.23
C ASP A 14 5.39 -17.92 -7.12
N ILE A 15 4.34 -17.16 -6.80
CA ILE A 15 3.51 -17.37 -5.61
C ILE A 15 2.05 -17.32 -6.02
N LYS A 16 1.19 -18.12 -5.39
CA LYS A 16 -0.23 -18.17 -5.74
C LYS A 16 -0.98 -17.02 -5.11
N ARG A 17 -2.27 -16.96 -5.35
CA ARG A 17 -3.15 -15.99 -4.70
C ARG A 17 -4.29 -16.69 -4.01
N VAL A 18 -4.57 -16.31 -2.77
CA VAL A 18 -5.62 -16.93 -1.95
C VAL A 18 -6.71 -15.93 -1.60
N LYS A 19 -7.90 -16.41 -1.27
CA LYS A 19 -9.04 -15.58 -0.87
C LYS A 19 -9.31 -15.72 0.63
N PRO A 20 -9.83 -14.68 1.30
CA PRO A 20 -10.19 -14.77 2.71
C PRO A 20 -11.27 -15.81 3.01
N ASP A 21 -12.15 -16.09 2.05
CA ASP A 21 -13.23 -17.08 2.10
C ASP A 21 -12.98 -18.28 1.16
N GLY A 22 -11.76 -18.42 0.67
CA GLY A 22 -11.39 -19.51 -0.22
C GLY A 22 -11.14 -20.85 0.49
N LEU A 23 -10.67 -21.81 -0.31
CA LEU A 23 -10.31 -23.17 0.13
C LEU A 23 -8.85 -23.29 0.59
N TYR A 24 -8.16 -22.17 0.83
CA TYR A 24 -6.78 -22.20 1.31
C TYR A 24 -6.73 -22.92 2.66
N SER A 25 -5.85 -23.92 2.74
CA SER A 25 -5.59 -24.67 3.97
C SER A 25 -4.18 -24.31 4.45
N PRO A 26 -4.06 -23.41 5.46
CA PRO A 26 -2.77 -22.97 5.98
C PRO A 26 -1.96 -24.17 6.48
N LYS A 27 -0.68 -24.30 6.10
CA LYS A 27 0.21 -25.37 6.59
C LYS A 27 1.36 -24.77 7.39
N ILE A 28 1.94 -25.57 8.27
CA ILE A 28 3.11 -25.15 9.07
C ILE A 28 4.21 -24.63 8.14
N GLY A 29 4.74 -23.46 8.46
CA GLY A 29 5.80 -22.78 7.69
C GLY A 29 5.31 -22.02 6.45
N HIS A 30 4.00 -21.97 6.19
CA HIS A 30 3.49 -21.03 5.19
C HIS A 30 3.69 -19.58 5.65
N THR A 31 3.91 -18.70 4.68
CA THR A 31 3.83 -17.25 4.83
C THR A 31 2.77 -16.72 3.87
N VAL A 32 1.92 -15.82 4.36
CA VAL A 32 0.89 -15.14 3.57
C VAL A 32 1.22 -13.67 3.48
N ILE A 33 1.29 -13.14 2.26
CA ILE A 33 1.39 -11.70 2.02
C ILE A 33 -0.03 -11.15 1.82
N ASN A 34 -0.60 -10.61 2.89
CA ASN A 34 -1.84 -9.86 2.87
C ASN A 34 -1.62 -8.46 2.28
N TRP A 35 -1.90 -8.34 0.98
CA TRP A 35 -1.80 -7.10 0.22
C TRP A 35 -3.06 -6.24 0.38
N GLY A 36 -3.37 -5.87 1.62
CA GLY A 36 -4.39 -4.87 1.98
C GLY A 36 -5.80 -5.35 2.29
N SER A 37 -6.00 -6.64 2.59
CA SER A 37 -7.30 -7.09 3.10
C SER A 37 -7.39 -6.88 4.62
N SER A 38 -8.40 -6.11 5.05
CA SER A 38 -8.77 -5.96 6.47
C SER A 38 -9.73 -7.04 6.95
N ARG A 39 -10.21 -7.89 6.04
CA ARG A 39 -11.14 -8.99 6.34
C ARG A 39 -10.38 -10.14 6.99
N LYS A 40 -10.86 -10.56 8.15
CA LYS A 40 -10.35 -11.78 8.80
C LYS A 40 -10.69 -13.01 7.93
N PRO A 41 -9.70 -13.80 7.49
CA PRO A 41 -9.97 -14.97 6.67
C PRO A 41 -10.61 -16.11 7.47
N ASN A 42 -11.44 -16.94 6.83
CA ASN A 42 -12.11 -18.10 7.44
C ASN A 42 -11.10 -19.13 7.97
N TRP A 43 -9.92 -19.20 7.37
CA TRP A 43 -8.81 -20.06 7.74
C TRP A 43 -7.86 -19.44 8.78
N SER A 44 -8.14 -18.23 9.29
CA SER A 44 -7.29 -17.54 10.29
C SER A 44 -7.05 -18.37 11.56
N GLY A 45 -8.04 -19.13 12.03
CA GLY A 45 -7.90 -20.02 13.18
C GLY A 45 -6.88 -21.12 12.93
N THR A 46 -6.94 -21.76 11.74
CA THR A 46 -5.98 -22.77 11.30
C THR A 46 -4.59 -22.18 11.06
N ALA A 47 -4.49 -20.98 10.51
CA ALA A 47 -3.22 -20.28 10.35
C ALA A 47 -2.56 -20.02 11.72
N THR A 48 -3.35 -19.57 12.70
CA THR A 48 -2.87 -19.32 14.06
C THR A 48 -2.41 -20.62 14.73
N SER A 49 -3.18 -21.71 14.65
CA SER A 49 -2.82 -22.98 15.29
C SER A 49 -1.61 -23.68 14.66
N ARG A 50 -1.25 -23.30 13.43
CA ARG A 50 -0.10 -23.84 12.68
C ARG A 50 1.06 -22.86 12.57
N ASP A 51 1.02 -21.75 13.31
CA ASP A 51 2.05 -20.73 13.33
C ASP A 51 2.41 -20.21 11.93
N VAL A 52 1.38 -19.92 11.13
CA VAL A 52 1.53 -19.34 9.80
C VAL A 52 1.80 -17.84 9.94
N THR A 53 2.86 -17.37 9.26
CA THR A 53 3.20 -15.95 9.24
C THR A 53 2.26 -15.20 8.28
N ILE A 54 1.68 -14.08 8.71
CA ILE A 54 0.79 -13.25 7.89
C ILE A 54 1.29 -11.80 7.91
N LEU A 55 1.69 -11.28 6.75
CA LEU A 55 2.23 -9.93 6.55
C LEU A 55 1.30 -9.15 5.62
N ASN A 56 0.57 -8.12 6.00
CA ASN A 56 0.27 -7.62 7.35
C ASN A 56 -0.89 -8.41 7.98
N LYS A 57 -1.03 -8.39 9.31
CA LYS A 57 -2.24 -8.92 9.97
C LYS A 57 -3.50 -8.12 9.55
N PRO A 58 -4.65 -8.77 9.30
CA PRO A 58 -5.89 -8.07 8.91
C PRO A 58 -6.31 -6.97 9.87
N GLU A 59 -6.06 -7.14 11.17
CA GLU A 59 -6.35 -6.16 12.21
C GLU A 59 -5.50 -4.88 12.06
N ALA A 60 -4.23 -5.02 11.70
CA ALA A 60 -3.33 -3.89 11.44
C ALA A 60 -3.74 -3.17 10.14
N VAL A 61 -4.10 -3.93 9.10
CA VAL A 61 -4.66 -3.37 7.86
C VAL A 61 -5.94 -2.59 8.14
N LYS A 62 -6.83 -3.11 8.98
CA LYS A 62 -8.07 -2.41 9.37
C LYS A 62 -7.79 -1.06 10.01
N LYS A 63 -6.80 -0.98 10.91
CA LYS A 63 -6.38 0.29 11.53
C LYS A 63 -5.85 1.28 10.49
N ALA A 64 -4.92 0.84 9.64
CA ALA A 64 -4.27 1.70 8.65
C ALA A 64 -5.23 2.20 7.55
N SER A 65 -6.16 1.34 7.11
CA SER A 65 -7.11 1.67 6.03
C SER A 65 -8.20 2.67 6.43
N ASN A 66 -8.41 2.91 7.73
CA ASN A 66 -9.34 3.91 8.23
C ASN A 66 -8.56 5.12 8.75
N LYS A 67 -8.70 6.27 8.08
CA LYS A 67 -7.90 7.48 8.37
C LYS A 67 -8.05 8.01 9.79
N LEU A 68 -9.26 7.96 10.36
CA LEU A 68 -9.49 8.40 11.73
C LEU A 68 -8.79 7.45 12.71
N MET A 69 -9.03 6.15 12.58
CA MET A 69 -8.38 5.14 13.43
C MET A 69 -6.85 5.18 13.30
N ALA A 70 -6.34 5.40 12.09
CA ALA A 70 -4.91 5.55 11.85
C ALA A 70 -4.37 6.77 12.59
N PHE A 71 -5.01 7.94 12.47
CA PHE A 71 -4.57 9.15 13.14
C PHE A 71 -4.61 9.02 14.66
N GLU A 72 -5.65 8.40 15.22
CA GLU A 72 -5.71 8.10 16.66
C GLU A 72 -4.54 7.21 17.11
N VAL A 73 -4.21 6.16 16.34
CA VAL A 73 -3.08 5.28 16.68
C VAL A 73 -1.73 6.00 16.57
N LEU A 74 -1.56 6.80 15.51
CA LEU A 74 -0.32 7.54 15.26
C LEU A 74 -0.09 8.63 16.32
N ASP A 75 -1.13 9.38 16.68
CA ASP A 75 -1.08 10.42 17.72
C ASP A 75 -0.69 9.83 19.08
N ASN A 76 -1.34 8.72 19.48
CA ASN A 76 -1.02 8.02 20.72
C ASN A 76 0.43 7.48 20.75
N ALA A 77 1.01 7.17 19.59
CA ALA A 77 2.40 6.76 19.45
C ALA A 77 3.39 7.94 19.32
N GLY A 78 2.88 9.18 19.35
CA GLY A 78 3.65 10.40 19.18
C GLY A 78 4.25 10.56 17.79
N VAL A 79 3.68 9.92 16.76
CA VAL A 79 4.05 10.15 15.36
C VAL A 79 3.60 11.55 14.98
N SER A 80 4.46 12.31 14.31
CA SER A 80 4.09 13.64 13.84
C SER A 80 3.04 13.52 12.74
N ILE A 81 1.84 14.05 12.98
CA ILE A 81 0.71 14.05 12.05
C ILE A 81 0.06 15.44 12.00
N PRO A 82 -0.75 15.75 10.96
CA PRO A 82 -1.57 16.95 10.99
C PRO A 82 -2.53 16.96 12.18
N GLN A 83 -2.69 18.11 12.82
CA GLN A 83 -3.68 18.28 13.88
C GLN A 83 -5.07 17.95 13.33
N PHE A 84 -5.82 17.11 14.05
CA PHE A 84 -7.11 16.58 13.58
C PHE A 84 -8.20 16.63 14.66
N THR A 85 -9.45 16.61 14.22
CA THR A 85 -10.64 16.57 15.07
C THR A 85 -11.79 15.89 14.34
N THR A 86 -12.75 15.35 15.08
CA THR A 86 -14.05 14.89 14.57
C THR A 86 -15.18 15.87 14.87
N ASP A 87 -14.90 16.94 15.63
CA ASP A 87 -15.87 17.98 15.96
C ASP A 87 -15.78 19.14 14.97
N MET A 88 -16.85 19.32 14.19
CA MET A 88 -16.99 20.44 13.24
C MET A 88 -16.86 21.81 13.92
N ARG A 89 -17.24 21.95 15.20
CA ARG A 89 -17.11 23.23 15.91
C ARG A 89 -15.64 23.57 16.12
N THR A 90 -14.83 22.61 16.56
CA THR A 90 -13.38 22.76 16.64
C THR A 90 -12.76 23.11 15.28
N ALA A 91 -13.18 22.45 14.20
CA ALA A 91 -12.72 22.76 12.85
C ALA A 91 -13.14 24.18 12.39
N ARG A 92 -14.34 24.63 12.78
CA ARG A 92 -14.81 26.00 12.51
C ARG A 92 -13.94 27.04 13.18
N TYR A 93 -13.58 26.83 14.45
CA TYR A 93 -12.65 27.73 15.14
C TYR A 93 -11.30 27.81 14.44
N TRP A 94 -10.77 26.68 13.94
CA TRP A 94 -9.52 26.71 13.16
C TRP A 94 -9.66 27.51 11.87
N LEU A 95 -10.79 27.37 11.17
CA LEU A 95 -11.06 28.11 9.94
C LEU A 95 -11.18 29.62 10.19
N GLU A 96 -11.89 30.02 11.25
CA GLU A 96 -12.04 31.41 11.68
C GLU A 96 -10.71 32.04 12.14
N ASP A 97 -9.79 31.21 12.67
CA ASP A 97 -8.41 31.60 13.03
C ASP A 97 -7.46 31.67 11.81
N GLY A 98 -8.00 31.53 10.59
CA GLY A 98 -7.24 31.67 9.34
C GLY A 98 -6.54 30.40 8.86
N HIS A 99 -6.82 29.23 9.45
CA HIS A 99 -6.29 27.97 8.94
C HIS A 99 -7.09 27.44 7.74
N THR A 100 -6.38 26.81 6.80
CA THR A 100 -7.03 25.96 5.79
C THR A 100 -7.40 24.62 6.41
N ILE A 101 -8.61 24.15 6.16
CA ILE A 101 -9.14 22.88 6.69
C ILE A 101 -9.28 21.87 5.57
N VAL A 102 -8.90 20.62 5.84
CA VAL A 102 -9.15 19.49 4.95
C VAL A 102 -10.18 18.59 5.60
N GLU A 103 -11.36 18.52 5.00
CA GLU A 103 -12.44 17.61 5.34
C GLU A 103 -12.25 16.28 4.63
N ARG A 104 -12.51 15.18 5.34
CA ARG A 104 -12.50 13.84 4.78
C ARG A 104 -13.86 13.19 4.97
N HIS A 105 -14.67 13.24 3.93
CA HIS A 105 -16.00 12.61 3.85
C HIS A 105 -15.91 11.08 3.72
N THR A 106 -14.81 10.58 3.16
CA THR A 106 -14.54 9.14 3.04
C THR A 106 -13.28 8.75 3.80
N ILE A 107 -13.45 8.15 4.99
CA ILE A 107 -12.32 7.75 5.85
C ILE A 107 -11.61 6.47 5.38
N THR A 108 -12.25 5.64 4.56
CA THR A 108 -11.66 4.44 3.93
C THR A 108 -11.33 4.62 2.44
N GLY A 109 -11.54 5.82 1.91
CA GLY A 109 -11.34 6.11 0.48
C GLY A 109 -9.86 6.13 0.09
N ASN A 110 -9.56 6.09 -1.19
CA ASN A 110 -8.20 6.22 -1.72
C ASN A 110 -8.15 7.35 -2.77
N SER A 111 -6.95 7.70 -3.25
CA SER A 111 -6.79 8.66 -4.36
C SER A 111 -7.47 10.03 -4.12
N ALA A 112 -7.47 10.48 -2.87
CA ALA A 112 -8.17 11.69 -2.40
C ALA A 112 -9.70 11.68 -2.53
N GLU A 113 -10.32 10.50 -2.65
CA GLU A 113 -11.77 10.34 -2.58
C GLU A 113 -12.35 10.94 -1.30
N GLY A 114 -13.39 11.77 -1.47
CA GLY A 114 -14.08 12.43 -0.37
C GLY A 114 -13.25 13.51 0.34
N VAL A 115 -12.14 13.97 -0.25
CA VAL A 115 -11.36 15.09 0.31
C VAL A 115 -11.92 16.42 -0.19
N ARG A 116 -12.29 17.31 0.73
CA ARG A 116 -12.72 18.69 0.44
C ARG A 116 -11.82 19.66 1.20
N VAL A 117 -11.33 20.69 0.51
CA VAL A 117 -10.46 21.72 1.09
C VAL A 117 -11.28 22.98 1.30
N VAL A 118 -11.20 23.54 2.50
CA VAL A 118 -11.96 24.72 2.92
C VAL A 118 -10.99 25.82 3.37
N ASN A 119 -11.12 27.02 2.80
CA ASN A 119 -10.31 28.20 3.11
C ASN A 119 -11.17 29.46 2.87
N LEU A 120 -11.12 30.43 3.80
CA LEU A 120 -11.89 31.68 3.70
C LEU A 120 -11.30 32.70 2.71
N ASP A 121 -9.98 32.66 2.50
CA ASP A 121 -9.20 33.64 1.73
C ASP A 121 -8.85 33.15 0.32
N ASP A 122 -9.15 31.89 -0.02
CA ASP A 122 -8.87 31.31 -1.35
C ASP A 122 -10.18 31.02 -2.10
N GLU A 123 -10.54 31.90 -3.02
CA GLU A 123 -11.73 31.80 -3.87
C GLU A 123 -11.73 30.58 -4.82
N THR A 124 -10.61 29.85 -4.95
CA THR A 124 -10.51 28.63 -5.77
C THR A 124 -10.94 27.36 -5.04
N VAL A 125 -11.23 27.46 -3.75
CA VAL A 125 -11.72 26.35 -2.93
C VAL A 125 -12.98 26.78 -2.16
N GLU A 126 -13.49 25.85 -1.36
CA GLU A 126 -14.71 26.04 -0.62
C GLU A 126 -14.50 26.98 0.57
N ASN A 127 -15.49 27.76 0.94
CA ASN A 127 -15.36 28.75 2.02
C ASN A 127 -16.28 28.45 3.23
N PHE A 128 -16.96 27.30 3.24
CA PHE A 128 -17.80 26.87 4.36
C PHE A 128 -17.57 25.39 4.69
N LEU A 129 -17.63 25.04 5.97
CA LEU A 129 -17.53 23.64 6.42
C LEU A 129 -18.85 22.88 6.20
N THR A 130 -18.71 21.58 5.97
CA THR A 130 -19.81 20.60 5.92
C THR A 130 -19.56 19.51 6.96
N ASP A 131 -20.60 18.77 7.35
CA ASP A 131 -20.47 17.65 8.29
C ASP A 131 -19.60 16.55 7.68
N ALA A 132 -18.50 16.21 8.36
CA ALA A 132 -17.52 15.25 7.92
C ALA A 132 -16.99 14.46 9.13
N PRO A 133 -16.66 13.16 8.96
CA PRO A 133 -16.17 12.33 10.05
C PRO A 133 -14.75 12.69 10.51
N LEU A 134 -14.00 13.48 9.74
CA LEU A 134 -12.62 13.85 10.05
C LEU A 134 -12.26 15.20 9.40
N TYR A 135 -11.76 16.11 10.23
CA TYR A 135 -11.18 17.39 9.84
C TYR A 135 -9.71 17.42 10.22
N THR A 136 -8.87 17.97 9.35
CA THR A 136 -7.44 18.15 9.61
C THR A 136 -7.02 19.57 9.26
N LYS A 137 -6.11 20.16 10.05
CA LYS A 137 -5.45 21.40 9.64
C LYS A 137 -4.55 21.10 8.45
N PHE A 138 -4.74 21.83 7.36
CA PHE A 138 -3.78 21.80 6.25
C PHE A 138 -2.46 22.38 6.73
N ILE A 139 -1.38 21.64 6.52
CA ILE A 139 -0.03 22.14 6.74
C ILE A 139 0.55 22.43 5.34
N PRO A 140 1.05 23.64 5.08
CA PRO A 140 1.82 23.91 3.87
C PRO A 140 2.95 22.89 3.74
N LYS A 141 3.31 22.50 2.52
CA LYS A 141 4.34 21.48 2.30
C LYS A 141 5.35 21.97 1.28
N SER A 142 6.61 21.85 1.63
CA SER A 142 7.71 22.10 0.71
C SER A 142 7.92 20.89 -0.22
N ARG A 143 7.72 19.67 0.33
CA ARG A 143 7.91 18.39 -0.34
C ARG A 143 6.94 17.36 0.24
N GLU A 144 6.59 16.36 -0.56
CA GLU A 144 5.81 15.21 -0.13
C GLU A 144 6.47 13.94 -0.68
N PHE A 145 6.55 12.90 0.15
CA PHE A 145 7.23 11.65 -0.15
C PHE A 145 6.28 10.47 0.01
N ARG A 146 6.60 9.41 -0.73
CA ARG A 146 6.11 8.06 -0.46
C ARG A 146 7.29 7.20 -0.07
N VAL A 147 7.27 6.76 1.19
CA VAL A 147 8.32 5.95 1.80
C VAL A 147 7.81 4.53 1.94
N HIS A 148 8.45 3.58 1.27
CA HIS A 148 8.12 2.18 1.40
C HIS A 148 8.97 1.59 2.52
N VAL A 149 8.31 1.01 3.52
CA VAL A 149 8.94 0.43 4.70
C VAL A 149 8.59 -1.05 4.77
N PHE A 150 9.57 -1.87 5.13
CA PHE A 150 9.41 -3.27 5.49
C PHE A 150 10.21 -3.54 6.78
N ARG A 151 9.53 -3.96 7.85
CA ARG A 151 10.11 -4.37 9.14
C ARG A 151 11.18 -3.41 9.69
N GLY A 152 10.87 -2.12 9.69
CA GLY A 152 11.75 -1.07 10.22
C GLY A 152 12.76 -0.52 9.22
N GLU A 153 12.86 -1.10 8.02
CA GLU A 153 13.79 -0.67 6.98
C GLU A 153 13.07 0.03 5.83
N VAL A 154 13.67 1.12 5.33
CA VAL A 154 13.17 1.82 4.14
C VAL A 154 13.67 1.10 2.88
N ILE A 155 12.75 0.48 2.14
CA ILE A 155 13.06 -0.30 0.93
C ILE A 155 12.91 0.49 -0.37
N ASP A 156 12.16 1.60 -0.35
CA ASP A 156 12.07 2.52 -1.48
C ASP A 156 11.64 3.91 -1.00
N TYR A 157 12.07 4.95 -1.72
CA TYR A 157 11.86 6.35 -1.33
C TYR A 157 11.58 7.20 -2.56
N ARG A 158 10.39 7.78 -2.63
CA ARG A 158 9.93 8.56 -3.80
C ARG A 158 9.45 9.93 -3.36
N GLU A 159 9.70 10.94 -4.18
CA GLU A 159 9.12 12.28 -4.00
C GLU A 159 7.95 12.48 -4.96
N LYS A 160 6.83 13.00 -4.46
CA LYS A 160 5.73 13.47 -5.30
C LYS A 160 6.07 14.88 -5.82
N LYS A 161 6.17 15.03 -7.14
CA LYS A 161 6.39 16.32 -7.80
C LYS A 161 5.18 16.69 -8.64
N LYS A 162 4.94 18.00 -8.77
CA LYS A 162 3.93 18.53 -9.70
C LYS A 162 4.33 18.13 -11.11
N VAL A 163 3.35 17.69 -11.89
CA VAL A 163 3.51 17.57 -13.33
C VAL A 163 3.79 18.97 -13.91
N ARG A 164 4.62 19.00 -14.97
CA ARG A 164 4.95 20.24 -15.68
C ARG A 164 3.67 20.94 -16.14
N THR A 165 3.66 22.27 -16.11
CA THR A 165 2.45 23.08 -16.31
C THR A 165 1.71 22.72 -17.59
N GLU A 166 2.45 22.48 -18.68
CA GLU A 166 1.94 22.09 -19.99
C GLU A 166 1.21 20.73 -20.03
N ASN A 167 1.47 19.86 -19.04
CA ASN A 167 0.90 18.51 -18.94
C ASN A 167 -0.04 18.36 -17.73
N ARG A 168 -0.39 19.46 -17.06
CA ARG A 168 -1.32 19.39 -15.91
C ARG A 168 -2.73 19.10 -16.41
N PRO A 169 -3.47 18.19 -15.74
CA PRO A 169 -4.86 17.99 -16.05
C PRO A 169 -5.70 19.20 -15.62
N GLU A 170 -6.88 19.36 -16.22
CA GLU A 170 -7.78 20.48 -15.91
C GLU A 170 -8.19 20.53 -14.43
N ASN A 171 -8.30 19.37 -13.80
CA ASN A 171 -8.64 19.21 -12.37
C ASN A 171 -7.42 19.32 -11.44
N PHE A 172 -6.32 19.95 -11.87
CA PHE A 172 -5.14 20.15 -11.04
C PHE A 172 -5.51 20.86 -9.72
N ASN A 173 -5.07 20.28 -8.60
CA ASN A 173 -5.31 20.84 -7.28
C ASN A 173 -3.98 21.04 -6.55
N LYS A 174 -3.71 22.28 -6.12
CA LYS A 174 -2.45 22.64 -5.44
C LYS A 174 -2.35 22.11 -4.00
N TYR A 175 -3.48 21.84 -3.36
CA TYR A 175 -3.57 21.34 -1.98
C TYR A 175 -3.46 19.81 -1.92
N ILE A 176 -4.03 19.13 -2.91
CA ILE A 176 -4.16 17.67 -2.94
C ILE A 176 -3.13 17.06 -3.88
N SER A 177 -2.15 16.34 -3.32
CA SER A 177 -1.05 15.71 -4.08
C SER A 177 -1.39 14.28 -4.54
N SER A 178 -2.40 14.18 -5.41
CA SER A 178 -2.85 12.92 -6.03
C SER A 178 -2.40 12.80 -7.48
N HIS A 179 -2.18 11.57 -7.95
CA HIS A 179 -1.83 11.29 -9.35
C HIS A 179 -2.90 11.79 -10.33
N THR A 180 -4.17 11.62 -9.96
CA THR A 180 -5.33 12.09 -10.74
C THR A 180 -5.45 13.61 -10.80
N MET A 181 -4.66 14.35 -10.01
CA MET A 181 -4.69 15.81 -9.89
C MET A 181 -3.34 16.43 -10.27
N GLY A 182 -2.55 15.76 -11.11
CA GLY A 182 -1.33 16.32 -11.70
C GLY A 182 -0.08 16.21 -10.83
N TRP A 183 0.06 15.12 -10.07
CA TRP A 183 1.26 14.81 -9.29
C TRP A 183 1.85 13.46 -9.69
N VAL A 184 3.18 13.34 -9.70
CA VAL A 184 3.88 12.11 -10.13
C VAL A 184 4.98 11.74 -9.15
N PHE A 185 5.24 10.44 -8.99
CA PHE A 185 6.36 9.95 -8.19
C PHE A 185 7.67 10.05 -8.97
N CYS A 186 8.70 10.60 -8.34
CA CYS A 186 10.03 10.75 -8.91
C CYS A 186 11.07 10.07 -8.02
N LYS A 187 12.08 9.45 -8.65
CA LYS A 187 13.25 8.85 -7.98
C LYS A 187 14.51 9.68 -8.13
N ASN A 188 14.67 10.34 -9.26
CA ASN A 188 15.89 11.04 -9.61
C ASN A 188 15.95 12.43 -8.96
N ASN A 189 17.13 12.81 -8.49
CA ASN A 189 17.40 14.11 -7.87
C ASN A 189 16.41 14.41 -6.72
N ILE A 190 16.18 13.43 -5.85
CA ILE A 190 15.40 13.61 -4.62
C ILE A 190 16.37 13.79 -3.45
N LYS A 191 16.17 14.85 -2.65
CA LYS A 191 16.93 15.06 -1.42
C LYS A 191 16.50 14.02 -0.36
N ASN A 192 17.48 13.34 0.22
CA ASN A 192 17.30 12.46 1.37
C ASN A 192 17.00 13.30 2.62
N ILE A 193 15.94 12.96 3.35
CA ILE A 193 15.55 13.62 4.60
C ILE A 193 15.30 12.54 5.64
N ASP A 194 16.17 12.48 6.65
CA ASP A 194 16.14 11.39 7.62
C ASP A 194 14.89 11.45 8.51
N SER A 195 14.41 12.64 8.87
CA SER A 195 13.15 12.79 9.64
C SER A 195 11.93 12.23 8.89
N VAL A 196 11.90 12.33 7.56
CA VAL A 196 10.83 11.76 6.74
C VAL A 196 10.87 10.23 6.80
N LYS A 197 12.06 9.63 6.77
CA LYS A 197 12.24 8.19 6.85
C LYS A 197 11.92 7.66 8.25
N SER A 198 12.39 8.35 9.29
CA SER A 198 12.15 7.95 10.69
C SER A 198 10.66 8.01 11.03
N GLU A 199 9.94 9.07 10.64
CA GLU A 199 8.49 9.15 10.85
C GLU A 199 7.72 8.08 10.07
N ALA A 200 8.15 7.74 8.85
CA ALA A 200 7.55 6.64 8.10
C ALA A 200 7.74 5.29 8.80
N VAL A 201 8.94 5.00 9.29
CA VAL A 201 9.24 3.77 10.04
C VAL A 201 8.41 3.71 11.32
N LYS A 202 8.39 4.81 12.09
CA LYS A 202 7.61 4.94 13.32
C LYS A 202 6.12 4.73 13.08
N ALA A 203 5.57 5.23 11.97
CA ALA A 203 4.17 5.04 11.61
C ALA A 203 3.83 3.57 11.31
N VAL A 204 4.69 2.87 10.56
CA VAL A 204 4.51 1.44 10.26
C VAL A 204 4.53 0.61 11.54
N GLU A 205 5.48 0.88 12.43
CA GLU A 205 5.58 0.22 13.74
C GLU A 205 4.34 0.50 14.61
N ALA A 206 3.94 1.77 14.74
CA ALA A 206 2.79 2.18 15.55
C ALA A 206 1.47 1.53 15.10
N LEU A 207 1.28 1.39 13.78
CA LEU A 207 0.11 0.74 13.21
C LEU A 207 0.15 -0.80 13.34
N GLY A 208 1.27 -1.37 13.75
CA GLY A 208 1.48 -2.82 13.85
C GLY A 208 1.58 -3.49 12.49
N LEU A 209 2.08 -2.78 11.48
CA LEU A 209 2.28 -3.27 10.13
C LEU A 209 3.70 -3.86 9.98
N ASP A 210 3.81 -4.93 9.20
CA ASP A 210 5.09 -5.45 8.72
C ASP A 210 5.62 -4.63 7.54
N PHE A 211 4.73 -4.11 6.68
CA PHE A 211 5.09 -3.24 5.57
C PHE A 211 3.99 -2.27 5.17
N ALA A 212 4.37 -1.12 4.63
CA ALA A 212 3.45 -0.13 4.05
C ALA A 212 4.19 0.83 3.10
N ALA A 213 3.43 1.57 2.29
CA ALA A 213 3.90 2.81 1.67
C ALA A 213 3.30 4.01 2.40
N VAL A 214 4.13 4.77 3.10
CA VAL A 214 3.72 5.88 3.94
C VAL A 214 3.86 7.19 3.18
N ASP A 215 2.79 7.97 3.13
CA ASP A 215 2.83 9.34 2.64
C ASP A 215 3.27 10.26 3.76
N VAL A 216 4.36 10.99 3.52
CA VAL A 216 4.96 11.88 4.50
C VAL A 216 5.23 13.22 3.85
N MET A 217 4.69 14.28 4.41
CA MET A 217 5.00 15.64 4.00
C MET A 217 6.16 16.22 4.81
N PHE A 218 6.86 17.19 4.23
CA PHE A 218 7.94 17.90 4.88
C PHE A 218 7.76 19.42 4.75
N TYR A 219 7.83 20.12 5.88
CA TYR A 219 7.70 21.57 5.94
C TYR A 219 8.56 22.14 7.06
N GLU A 220 9.35 23.16 6.75
CA GLU A 220 10.16 23.92 7.73
C GLU A 220 11.03 23.07 8.69
N GLY A 221 11.53 21.91 8.24
CA GLY A 221 12.36 21.03 9.08
C GLY A 221 11.60 19.84 9.67
N GLU A 222 10.26 19.91 9.67
CA GLU A 222 9.39 18.92 10.28
C GLU A 222 8.77 17.98 9.25
N ALA A 223 8.62 16.71 9.64
CA ALA A 223 7.98 15.67 8.85
C ALA A 223 6.62 15.30 9.46
N TYR A 224 5.59 15.13 8.63
CA TYR A 224 4.26 14.74 9.08
C TYR A 224 3.71 13.58 8.25
N VAL A 225 3.23 12.54 8.91
CA VAL A 225 2.62 11.37 8.28
C VAL A 225 1.17 11.69 7.92
N LEU A 226 0.81 11.41 6.66
CA LEU A 226 -0.52 11.69 6.10
C LEU A 226 -1.38 10.43 5.98
N GLU A 227 -0.78 9.31 5.60
CA GLU A 227 -1.44 8.00 5.49
C GLU A 227 -0.40 6.87 5.35
N ALA A 228 -0.79 5.64 5.71
CA ALA A 228 -0.01 4.43 5.47
C ALA A 228 -0.82 3.48 4.57
N ASN A 229 -0.32 3.24 3.36
CA ASN A 229 -0.97 2.39 2.37
C ASN A 229 -0.49 0.93 2.48
N THR A 230 -1.40 0.01 2.78
CA THR A 230 -1.12 -1.43 2.97
C THR A 230 -1.19 -2.26 1.68
N ALA A 231 -1.66 -1.67 0.58
CA ALA A 231 -1.68 -2.25 -0.76
C ALA A 231 -1.26 -1.21 -1.81
N PRO A 232 -0.02 -0.68 -1.71
CA PRO A 232 0.41 0.39 -2.57
C PRO A 232 0.42 -0.07 -4.04
N GLY A 233 0.08 0.88 -4.93
CA GLY A 233 0.40 0.73 -6.35
C GLY A 233 1.92 0.78 -6.52
N ILE A 234 2.51 -0.32 -6.97
CA ILE A 234 3.94 -0.49 -7.23
C ILE A 234 4.15 -1.00 -8.65
N THR A 235 5.17 -0.46 -9.32
CA THR A 235 5.62 -0.82 -10.67
C THR A 235 7.12 -0.56 -10.79
N GLY A 236 7.73 -0.99 -11.90
CA GLY A 236 9.13 -0.70 -12.22
C GLY A 236 10.08 -1.02 -11.05
N SER A 237 11.05 -0.14 -10.80
CA SER A 237 12.03 -0.35 -9.73
C SER A 237 11.44 -0.54 -8.32
N THR A 238 10.28 0.05 -8.01
CA THR A 238 9.62 -0.16 -6.71
C THR A 238 9.14 -1.61 -6.58
N LEU A 239 8.58 -2.17 -7.64
CA LEU A 239 8.19 -3.58 -7.68
C LEU A 239 9.39 -4.50 -7.48
N GLY A 240 10.51 -4.24 -8.16
CA GLY A 240 11.76 -4.99 -7.98
C GLY A 240 12.27 -4.96 -6.53
N ASN A 241 12.21 -3.80 -5.87
CA ASN A 241 12.58 -3.67 -4.46
C ASN A 241 11.70 -4.52 -3.54
N TYR A 242 10.38 -4.51 -3.73
CA TYR A 242 9.48 -5.38 -2.95
C TYR A 242 9.76 -6.86 -3.18
N VAL A 243 9.98 -7.27 -4.44
CA VAL A 243 10.29 -8.66 -4.78
C VAL A 243 11.55 -9.12 -4.05
N ASN A 244 12.66 -8.39 -4.16
CA ASN A 244 13.90 -8.77 -3.48
C ASN A 244 13.77 -8.70 -1.95
N THR A 245 13.04 -7.72 -1.42
CA THR A 245 12.75 -7.64 0.03
C THR A 245 12.05 -8.91 0.54
N PHE A 246 10.98 -9.34 -0.14
CA PHE A 246 10.25 -10.54 0.27
C PHE A 246 11.06 -11.81 0.03
N ARG A 247 11.85 -11.89 -1.05
CA ARG A 247 12.74 -13.04 -1.30
C ARG A 247 13.77 -13.19 -0.20
N SER A 248 14.48 -12.12 0.12
CA SER A 248 15.44 -12.08 1.23
C SER A 248 14.80 -12.48 2.55
N PHE A 249 13.61 -11.96 2.87
CA PHE A 249 12.84 -12.35 4.05
C PHE A 249 12.51 -13.85 4.10
N LEU A 250 12.24 -14.46 2.94
CA LEU A 250 11.95 -15.89 2.80
C LEU A 250 13.22 -16.76 2.69
N GLY A 251 14.42 -16.17 2.78
CA GLY A 251 15.70 -16.88 2.62
C GLY A 251 16.00 -17.28 1.18
N LEU A 252 15.39 -16.61 0.20
CA LEU A 252 15.59 -16.83 -1.24
C LEU A 252 16.64 -15.84 -1.78
N PRO A 253 17.41 -16.22 -2.82
CA PRO A 253 18.38 -15.32 -3.44
C PRO A 253 17.67 -14.19 -4.18
N ASP A 254 18.27 -13.00 -4.23
CA ASP A 254 17.74 -11.85 -4.96
C ASP A 254 17.63 -12.12 -6.47
N TYR A 255 16.68 -11.45 -7.13
CA TYR A 255 16.72 -11.34 -8.58
C TYR A 255 17.63 -10.21 -9.01
N THR A 256 18.33 -10.45 -10.12
CA THR A 256 18.95 -9.40 -10.92
C THR A 256 17.94 -8.88 -11.93
N PHE A 257 17.66 -7.59 -11.86
CA PHE A 257 16.77 -6.91 -12.79
C PHE A 257 17.58 -6.00 -13.73
N SER A 258 17.26 -5.98 -15.03
CA SER A 258 17.57 -4.85 -15.92
C SER A 258 16.51 -3.81 -15.72
N MET A 259 16.95 -2.56 -15.71
CA MET A 259 16.09 -1.40 -15.68
C MET A 259 16.44 -0.52 -16.86
N ASP A 260 15.41 0.00 -17.52
CA ASP A 260 15.60 1.12 -18.44
C ASP A 260 16.14 2.33 -17.66
N SER A 261 16.76 3.27 -18.37
CA SER A 261 17.44 4.43 -17.77
C SER A 261 16.57 5.30 -16.84
N ASP A 262 15.25 5.23 -16.97
CA ASP A 262 14.26 5.94 -16.14
C ASP A 262 13.64 5.07 -15.02
N GLY A 263 14.00 3.78 -14.94
CA GLY A 263 13.53 2.83 -13.95
C GLY A 263 12.06 2.41 -14.09
N SER A 264 11.46 2.67 -15.26
CA SER A 264 10.05 2.40 -15.57
C SER A 264 9.77 0.92 -15.87
N ASN A 265 10.63 0.29 -16.67
CA ASN A 265 10.55 -1.13 -16.98
C ASN A 265 11.54 -1.94 -16.14
N VAL A 266 11.11 -3.14 -15.77
CA VAL A 266 11.92 -4.13 -15.05
C VAL A 266 11.83 -5.44 -15.80
N GLU A 267 12.96 -5.85 -16.36
CA GLU A 267 13.14 -7.17 -16.94
C GLU A 267 14.06 -7.98 -16.04
N ILE A 268 13.82 -9.29 -15.87
CA ILE A 268 14.71 -10.15 -15.08
C ILE A 268 15.87 -10.56 -15.97
N LEU A 269 17.10 -10.20 -15.60
CA LEU A 269 18.30 -10.46 -16.41
C LEU A 269 18.82 -11.89 -16.31
N ASN A 270 18.55 -12.57 -15.20
CA ASN A 270 18.99 -13.93 -14.98
C ASN A 270 17.81 -14.81 -14.53
N GLU A 271 17.23 -15.56 -15.46
CA GLU A 271 16.73 -16.90 -15.17
C GLU A 271 17.94 -17.82 -15.07
N SER A 272 18.71 -17.79 -13.98
CA SER A 272 19.76 -18.78 -13.79
C SER A 272 19.09 -20.14 -13.56
N SER A 273 18.84 -20.86 -14.65
CA SER A 273 17.97 -22.04 -14.80
C SER A 273 16.53 -21.78 -14.37
N SER A 274 15.56 -22.38 -15.07
CA SER A 274 14.16 -22.34 -14.69
C SER A 274 14.04 -22.49 -13.17
N PRO A 275 13.40 -21.54 -12.44
CA PRO A 275 13.14 -21.77 -11.02
C PRO A 275 12.41 -23.11 -10.93
N PRO A 276 12.83 -24.05 -10.06
CA PRO A 276 11.99 -25.21 -9.78
C PRO A 276 10.59 -24.69 -9.46
N SER A 277 9.53 -25.27 -10.01
CA SER A 277 8.18 -24.75 -9.71
C SER A 277 7.96 -24.82 -8.20
N TYR A 278 7.94 -23.66 -7.54
CA TYR A 278 7.97 -23.59 -6.08
C TYR A 278 6.57 -23.28 -5.58
N GLY A 279 5.74 -24.33 -5.50
CA GLY A 279 4.43 -24.23 -4.86
C GLY A 279 4.58 -23.95 -3.36
N GLY A 280 4.64 -22.68 -2.93
CA GLY A 280 4.87 -22.40 -1.51
C GLY A 280 4.56 -21.01 -0.95
N ILE A 281 4.07 -20.06 -1.73
CA ILE A 281 3.81 -18.70 -1.20
C ILE A 281 2.46 -18.23 -1.79
N ASP A 282 1.69 -17.41 -1.07
CA ASP A 282 0.37 -16.90 -1.53
C ASP A 282 0.15 -15.39 -1.25
N VAL A 283 -0.44 -14.62 -2.19
CA VAL A 283 -0.91 -13.21 -2.06
C VAL A 283 -2.43 -13.14 -2.02
N ILE A 284 -3.02 -12.36 -1.11
CA ILE A 284 -4.48 -12.14 -1.10
C ILE A 284 -4.85 -10.83 -1.81
N THR A 285 -5.87 -10.86 -2.66
CA THR A 285 -6.52 -9.66 -3.21
C THR A 285 -8.04 -9.77 -3.15
N ASP A 286 -8.74 -8.71 -2.72
CA ASP A 286 -10.20 -8.62 -2.85
C ASP A 286 -10.60 -8.25 -4.29
N SER A 287 -11.57 -8.97 -4.85
CA SER A 287 -12.17 -8.74 -6.16
C SER A 287 -13.55 -8.09 -5.97
N TYR A 288 -13.67 -6.77 -6.03
CA TYR A 288 -14.94 -6.11 -6.35
C TYR A 288 -14.73 -4.73 -6.99
N MET A 289 -15.67 -4.39 -7.88
CA MET A 289 -15.80 -3.19 -8.73
C MET A 289 -15.33 -3.37 -10.18
N SER A 290 -16.04 -4.23 -10.92
CA SER A 290 -16.24 -4.06 -12.37
C SER A 290 -17.69 -3.64 -12.62
N ASP A 291 -17.82 -2.54 -13.36
CA ASP A 291 -18.83 -2.26 -14.37
C ASP A 291 -20.31 -2.14 -13.94
N ARG A 292 -20.79 -0.89 -13.92
CA ARG A 292 -22.18 -0.57 -14.23
C ARG A 292 -22.23 -0.01 -15.64
N ASN A 293 -22.75 -0.79 -16.58
CA ASN A 293 -23.65 -0.31 -17.63
C ASN A 293 -24.35 -1.47 -18.35
N ALA A 294 -25.65 -1.26 -18.58
CA ALA A 294 -26.56 -1.94 -19.52
C ALA A 294 -27.40 -3.16 -19.03
N PRO A 295 -28.64 -3.32 -19.57
CA PRO A 295 -29.81 -3.80 -18.82
C PRO A 295 -30.27 -5.24 -19.16
N LEU A 296 -31.16 -5.72 -18.29
CA LEU A 296 -31.99 -6.95 -18.26
C LEU A 296 -32.32 -7.63 -19.61
N ALA A 297 -32.08 -8.95 -19.72
CA ALA A 297 -33.10 -9.98 -20.06
C ALA A 297 -32.54 -11.43 -20.07
N ALA A 298 -33.32 -12.34 -19.48
CA ALA A 298 -33.55 -13.77 -19.77
C ALA A 298 -32.38 -14.78 -19.98
N ASP A 299 -32.31 -15.69 -19.00
CA ASP A 299 -32.40 -17.16 -19.10
C ASP A 299 -31.42 -18.02 -19.94
N ASN A 300 -30.95 -19.04 -19.24
CA ASN A 300 -30.53 -20.39 -19.64
C ASN A 300 -29.14 -20.73 -20.19
N SER A 301 -28.67 -21.84 -19.60
CA SER A 301 -27.66 -22.82 -20.02
C SER A 301 -26.18 -22.54 -19.72
N ALA A 302 -25.61 -23.51 -18.99
CA ALA A 302 -24.22 -23.66 -18.63
C ALA A 302 -23.30 -23.79 -19.85
N LEU A 303 -22.04 -23.33 -19.70
CA LEU A 303 -20.81 -24.08 -20.03
C LEU A 303 -19.57 -23.23 -19.71
N ASP A 304 -18.78 -23.74 -18.76
CA ASP A 304 -17.32 -23.92 -18.74
C ASP A 304 -16.32 -22.78 -19.05
N SER A 305 -15.14 -22.92 -18.41
CA SER A 305 -13.85 -22.25 -18.55
C SER A 305 -13.52 -21.16 -17.52
N GLY A 306 -12.49 -21.28 -16.69
CA GLY A 306 -11.49 -22.34 -16.57
C GLY A 306 -10.88 -22.33 -15.18
N ASP A 307 -11.09 -23.45 -14.49
CA ASP A 307 -10.31 -23.91 -13.36
C ASP A 307 -8.84 -23.99 -13.72
N VAL A 308 -7.93 -23.56 -12.81
CA VAL A 308 -6.65 -24.25 -12.66
C VAL A 308 -6.23 -24.25 -11.20
N THR A 309 -6.05 -25.47 -10.69
CA THR A 309 -5.64 -25.90 -9.34
C THR A 309 -4.15 -26.27 -9.35
N LEU A 310 -3.50 -26.44 -8.18
CA LEU A 310 -2.62 -27.59 -7.80
C LEU A 310 -1.65 -27.28 -6.65
N THR A 311 -1.34 -28.31 -5.86
CA THR A 311 -0.65 -28.33 -4.53
C THR A 311 0.66 -29.12 -4.58
N LEU A 312 1.62 -28.85 -3.67
CA LEU A 312 2.75 -29.75 -3.37
C LEU A 312 3.15 -29.74 -1.87
N ASP A 313 3.80 -30.82 -1.42
CA ASP A 313 4.06 -31.18 -0.01
C ASP A 313 5.57 -31.21 0.37
N ARG A 314 5.83 -31.34 1.68
CA ARG A 314 7.15 -31.20 2.34
C ARG A 314 8.13 -32.36 2.13
N GLU A 315 7.74 -33.48 1.55
CA GLU A 315 8.68 -34.58 1.25
C GLU A 315 9.72 -34.13 0.20
N THR A 316 9.31 -33.25 -0.72
CA THR A 316 10.17 -32.70 -1.78
C THR A 316 11.20 -31.70 -1.23
N ALA A 317 10.82 -30.88 -0.24
CA ALA A 317 11.73 -29.91 0.39
C ALA A 317 12.83 -30.58 1.22
N ARG A 318 12.55 -31.74 1.81
CA ARG A 318 13.53 -32.51 2.59
C ARG A 318 14.54 -33.24 1.70
N LYS A 319 14.07 -33.85 0.60
CA LYS A 319 14.94 -34.49 -0.41
C LYS A 319 15.93 -33.51 -1.06
N LEU A 320 15.52 -32.26 -1.29
CA LEU A 320 16.42 -31.21 -1.81
C LEU A 320 17.50 -30.80 -0.81
N LYS A 321 17.18 -30.75 0.49
CA LYS A 321 18.15 -30.44 1.54
C LYS A 321 19.22 -31.53 1.67
N ASP A 322 18.81 -32.80 1.55
CA ASP A 322 19.70 -33.95 1.61
C ASP A 322 20.60 -34.05 0.35
N LEU A 323 20.07 -33.71 -0.83
CA LEU A 323 20.82 -33.65 -2.10
C LEU A 323 21.87 -32.52 -2.12
N LEU A 324 21.55 -31.35 -1.56
CA LEU A 324 22.50 -30.23 -1.49
C LEU A 324 23.61 -30.46 -0.45
N SER A 325 23.36 -31.26 0.59
CA SER A 325 24.39 -31.69 1.54
C SER A 325 25.29 -32.82 1.03
N ALA A 326 24.94 -33.47 -0.09
CA ALA A 326 25.71 -34.55 -0.68
C ALA A 326 26.71 -34.08 -1.77
N VAL A 327 26.68 -32.79 -2.12
CA VAL A 327 27.56 -32.17 -3.14
C VAL A 327 28.55 -31.17 -2.50
N SER A 328 28.62 -31.13 -1.17
CA SER A 328 29.62 -30.41 -0.38
C SER A 328 30.62 -31.38 0.26
#